data_AF-A0A6B2DIZ9-F1
#
_entry.id   AF-A0A6B2DIZ9-F1
#
_cell.length_a   1.000
_cell.length_b   1.000
_cell.length_c   1.000
_cell.angle_alpha   90.00
_cell.angle_beta   90.00
_cell.angle_gamma   90.00
#
_symmetry.space_group_name_H-M   'P 1'
#
loop_
_entity.id
_entity.type
_entity.pdbx_description
1 polymer ?
#
loop_
_entity_poly.entity_id
_entity_poly.type
_entity_poly.pdbx_seq_one_letter_code
_entity_poly.pdbx_strand_id
1 'polypeptide(L)'
;MLERLRAARANEDGFTLIELLIVVVILGVLAGVVVFAVQAFNGEGQAAACETDWKSVQTANEAFYAKTGDYALVMKDLTDKGYLKNAPAAKSYTIGLGAGGVVTASGACTH
;
A
#
# COMPACT_ATOMS: atom_id res chain seq x y z
N MET A 1 -40.57 -31.84 -33.21
CA MET A 1 -40.20 -31.08 -31.99
C MET A 1 -39.11 -31.80 -31.18
N LEU A 2 -39.22 -33.12 -30.96
CA LEU A 2 -38.22 -33.94 -30.26
C LEU A 2 -36.81 -33.96 -30.89
N GLU A 3 -36.67 -33.82 -32.21
CA GLU A 3 -35.35 -33.80 -32.86
C GLU A 3 -34.54 -32.53 -32.57
N ARG A 4 -35.22 -31.38 -32.39
CA ARG A 4 -34.54 -30.13 -32.00
C ARG A 4 -33.98 -30.18 -30.58
N LEU A 5 -34.58 -30.99 -29.71
CA LEU A 5 -34.09 -31.19 -28.33
C LEU A 5 -32.86 -32.12 -28.25
N ARG A 6 -32.66 -33.01 -29.23
CA ARG A 6 -31.47 -33.87 -29.31
C ARG A 6 -30.27 -33.12 -29.91
N ALA A 7 -30.50 -32.28 -30.93
CA ALA A 7 -29.46 -31.44 -31.50
C ALA A 7 -28.88 -30.42 -30.49
N ALA A 8 -29.71 -29.91 -29.57
CA ALA A 8 -29.25 -29.00 -28.51
C ALA A 8 -28.32 -29.69 -27.49
N ARG A 9 -28.58 -30.96 -27.14
CA ARG A 9 -27.74 -31.75 -26.24
C ARG A 9 -26.43 -32.26 -26.86
N ALA A 10 -26.34 -32.30 -28.19
CA ALA A 10 -25.13 -32.70 -28.89
C ALA A 10 -24.02 -31.64 -28.85
N ASN A 11 -24.36 -30.40 -28.45
CA ASN A 11 -23.41 -29.30 -28.27
C ASN A 11 -23.08 -29.02 -26.79
N GLU A 12 -23.54 -29.86 -25.86
CA GLU A 12 -23.15 -29.80 -24.46
C GLU A 12 -21.90 -30.67 -24.26
N ASP A 13 -20.78 -30.27 -24.88
CA ASP A 13 -19.47 -30.84 -24.57
C ASP A 13 -19.11 -30.45 -23.13
N GLY A 14 -19.24 -31.41 -22.21
CA GLY A 14 -18.92 -31.23 -20.80
C GLY A 14 -17.42 -31.10 -20.58
N PHE A 15 -17.01 -30.15 -19.72
CA PHE A 15 -15.64 -30.03 -19.22
C PHE A 15 -15.17 -31.36 -18.62
N THR A 16 -14.00 -31.85 -19.03
CA THR A 16 -13.48 -33.10 -18.46
C THR A 16 -13.00 -32.86 -17.02
N LEU A 17 -13.14 -33.87 -16.15
CA LEU A 17 -12.64 -33.79 -14.77
C LEU A 17 -11.13 -33.53 -14.72
N ILE A 18 -10.39 -34.04 -15.71
CA ILE A 18 -8.93 -33.86 -15.82
C ILE A 18 -8.59 -32.39 -16.14
N GLU A 19 -9.36 -31.74 -17.01
CA GLU A 19 -9.15 -30.31 -17.32
C GLU A 19 -9.36 -29.44 -16.08
N LEU A 20 -10.43 -29.69 -15.30
CA LEU A 20 -10.63 -28.95 -14.04
C LEU A 20 -9.55 -29.27 -13.01
N LEU A 21 -9.09 -30.53 -12.94
CA LEU A 21 -8.04 -30.95 -12.00
C LEU A 21 -6.71 -30.23 -12.28
N ILE A 22 -6.27 -30.18 -13.54
CA ILE A 22 -5.01 -29.52 -13.89
C ILE A 22 -5.10 -28.01 -13.61
N VAL A 23 -6.26 -27.39 -13.89
CA VAL A 23 -6.46 -25.96 -13.63
C VAL A 23 -6.33 -25.64 -12.14
N VAL A 24 -6.99 -26.39 -11.24
CA VAL A 24 -6.88 -26.12 -9.80
C VAL A 24 -5.48 -26.42 -9.26
N VAL A 25 -4.76 -27.37 -9.84
CA VAL A 25 -3.35 -27.63 -9.52
C VAL A 25 -2.48 -26.44 -9.90
N ILE A 26 -2.62 -25.92 -11.13
CA ILE A 26 -1.86 -24.74 -11.58
C ILE A 26 -2.21 -23.51 -10.72
N LEU A 27 -3.50 -23.26 -10.47
CA LEU A 27 -3.94 -22.17 -9.61
C LEU A 27 -3.41 -22.30 -8.18
N GLY A 28 -3.33 -23.52 -7.63
CA GLY A 28 -2.75 -23.78 -6.32
C GLY A 28 -1.26 -23.41 -6.24
N VAL A 29 -0.47 -23.80 -7.25
CA VAL A 29 0.96 -23.45 -7.34
C VAL A 29 1.14 -21.94 -7.50
N LEU A 30 0.39 -21.31 -8.42
CA LEU A 30 0.49 -19.86 -8.67
C LEU A 30 0.09 -19.05 -7.43
N ALA A 31 -1.01 -19.43 -6.76
CA ALA A 31 -1.46 -18.75 -5.54
C ALA A 31 -0.38 -18.80 -4.45
N GLY A 32 0.32 -19.93 -4.27
CA GLY A 32 1.40 -20.07 -3.30
C GLY A 32 2.54 -19.07 -3.52
N VAL A 33 3.00 -18.91 -4.76
CA VAL A 33 4.11 -17.97 -5.08
C VAL A 33 3.67 -16.51 -4.92
N VAL A 34 2.45 -16.16 -5.36
CA VAL A 34 1.93 -14.79 -5.33
C VAL A 34 1.82 -14.26 -3.90
N VAL A 35 1.42 -15.08 -2.94
CA VAL A 35 1.27 -14.65 -1.53
C VAL A 35 2.60 -14.13 -0.96
N PHE A 36 3.71 -14.82 -1.20
CA PHE A 36 5.02 -14.37 -0.73
C PHE A 36 5.50 -13.11 -1.45
N ALA A 37 5.30 -13.04 -2.77
CA ALA A 37 5.69 -11.88 -3.57
C ALA A 37 4.94 -10.60 -3.12
N VAL A 38 3.62 -10.68 -2.93
CA VAL A 38 2.79 -9.54 -2.52
C VAL A 38 3.20 -9.01 -1.13
N GLN A 39 3.56 -9.88 -0.19
CA GLN A 39 4.02 -9.44 1.13
C GLN A 39 5.32 -8.65 1.05
N ALA A 40 6.29 -9.09 0.24
CA ALA A 40 7.54 -8.36 0.03
C ALA A 40 7.30 -6.98 -0.61
N PHE A 41 6.51 -6.93 -1.69
CA PHE A 41 6.20 -5.67 -2.37
C PHE A 41 5.45 -4.67 -1.47
N ASN A 42 4.52 -5.15 -0.64
CA ASN A 42 3.82 -4.28 0.31
C ASN A 42 4.77 -3.70 1.37
N GLY A 43 5.75 -4.48 1.85
CA GLY A 43 6.77 -3.99 2.79
C GLY A 43 7.63 -2.88 2.18
N GLU A 44 8.15 -3.11 0.98
CA GLU A 44 8.96 -2.11 0.25
C GLU A 44 8.15 -0.84 -0.07
N GLY A 45 6.91 -1.00 -0.52
CA GLY A 45 6.02 0.13 -0.81
C GLY A 45 5.71 0.97 0.43
N GLN A 46 5.52 0.33 1.59
CA GLN A 46 5.33 1.03 2.86
C GLN A 46 6.58 1.77 3.32
N ALA A 47 7.77 1.18 3.15
CA ALA A 47 9.04 1.83 3.48
C ALA A 47 9.30 3.05 2.59
N ALA A 48 9.04 2.94 1.28
CA ALA A 48 9.18 4.05 0.33
C ALA A 48 8.19 5.19 0.60
N ALA A 49 6.94 4.86 0.97
CA ALA A 49 5.95 5.86 1.39
C ALA A 49 6.39 6.57 2.67
N CYS A 50 6.88 5.82 3.66
CA CYS A 50 7.39 6.36 4.92
C CYS A 50 8.55 7.35 4.69
N GLU A 51 9.51 7.00 3.85
CA GLU A 51 10.65 7.86 3.50
C GLU A 51 10.20 9.15 2.80
N THR A 52 9.21 9.05 1.91
CA THR A 52 8.67 10.20 1.17
C THR A 52 7.92 11.15 2.10
N ASP A 53 7.12 10.61 3.00
CA ASP A 53 6.38 11.38 3.99
C ASP A 53 7.32 12.03 5.00
N TRP A 54 8.36 11.31 5.47
CA TRP A 54 9.38 11.85 6.38
C TRP A 54 10.10 13.05 5.77
N LYS A 55 10.56 12.94 4.51
CA LYS A 55 11.15 14.09 3.78
C LYS A 55 10.18 15.24 3.63
N SER A 56 8.92 14.96 3.30
CA SER A 56 7.89 16.00 3.13
C SER A 56 7.64 16.76 4.43
N VAL A 57 7.60 16.04 5.57
CA VAL A 57 7.47 16.63 6.90
C VAL A 57 8.72 17.43 7.28
N GLN A 58 9.92 16.90 7.01
CA GLN A 58 11.18 17.59 7.25
C GLN A 58 11.23 18.93 6.51
N THR A 59 10.95 18.93 5.21
CA THR A 59 10.91 20.16 4.40
C THR A 59 9.84 21.14 4.90
N ALA A 60 8.67 20.64 5.31
CA ALA A 60 7.62 21.49 5.89
C ALA A 60 8.05 22.13 7.21
N ASN A 61 8.78 21.39 8.06
CA ASN A 61 9.27 21.89 9.34
C ASN A 61 10.38 22.93 9.15
N GLU A 62 11.28 22.72 8.18
CA GLU A 62 12.28 23.71 7.78
C GLU A 62 11.64 24.99 7.22
N ALA A 63 10.60 24.85 6.40
CA ALA A 63 9.84 26.00 5.89
C ALA A 63 9.11 26.77 7.01
N PHE A 64 8.60 26.06 8.01
CA PHE A 64 8.00 26.66 9.20
C PHE A 64 9.04 27.45 10.01
N TYR A 65 10.22 26.89 10.23
CA TYR A 65 11.34 27.57 10.88
C TYR A 65 11.76 28.83 10.13
N ALA A 66 11.90 28.74 8.81
CA ALA A 66 12.30 29.87 7.97
C ALA A 66 11.36 31.09 8.10
N LYS A 67 10.06 30.86 8.38
CA LYS A 67 9.08 31.94 8.53
C LYS A 67 8.85 32.38 9.97
N THR A 68 8.92 31.46 10.93
CA THR A 68 8.52 31.73 12.33
C THR A 68 9.70 31.91 13.28
N GLY A 69 10.89 31.45 12.90
CA GLY A 69 12.09 31.45 13.74
C GLY A 69 12.18 30.26 14.70
N ASP A 70 11.17 29.39 14.76
CA ASP A 70 11.11 28.20 15.62
C ASP A 70 10.63 26.99 14.84
N TYR A 71 10.96 25.78 15.27
CA TYR A 71 10.45 24.54 14.66
C TYR A 71 9.07 24.17 15.23
N ALA A 72 8.26 23.50 14.44
CA ALA A 72 6.99 22.95 14.92
C ALA A 72 7.26 21.76 15.86
N LEU A 73 6.58 21.75 17.00
CA LEU A 73 6.63 20.64 17.97
C LEU A 73 5.47 19.65 17.79
N VAL A 74 4.42 20.06 17.07
CA VAL A 74 3.26 19.22 16.79
C VAL A 74 2.90 19.30 15.32
N MET A 75 2.56 18.15 14.72
CA MET A 75 2.25 18.05 13.28
C MET A 75 1.09 18.97 12.87
N LYS A 76 0.18 19.25 13.82
CA LYS A 76 -0.96 20.14 13.63
C LYS A 76 -0.55 21.56 13.24
N ASP A 77 0.57 22.06 13.74
CA ASP A 77 1.04 23.41 13.38
C ASP A 77 1.44 23.50 11.91
N LEU A 78 1.97 22.40 11.35
CA LEU A 78 2.34 22.32 9.94
C LEU A 78 1.10 22.22 9.04
N THR A 79 0.06 21.51 9.48
CA THR A 79 -1.19 21.40 8.70
C THR A 79 -2.03 22.66 8.77
N ASP A 80 -2.23 23.23 9.97
CA ASP A 80 -3.10 24.39 10.18
C ASP A 80 -2.55 25.65 9.51
N LYS A 81 -1.22 25.79 9.50
CA LYS A 81 -0.55 26.93 8.84
C LYS A 81 -0.21 26.67 7.37
N GLY A 82 -0.65 25.53 6.81
CA GLY A 82 -0.58 25.23 5.39
C GLY A 82 0.79 24.83 4.84
N TYR A 83 1.73 24.43 5.70
CA TYR A 83 3.02 23.87 5.27
C TYR A 83 2.89 22.41 4.82
N LEU A 84 1.94 21.68 5.41
CA LEU A 84 1.49 20.36 4.97
C LEU A 84 0.02 20.42 4.59
N LYS A 85 -0.35 19.81 3.47
CA LYS A 85 -1.77 19.70 3.07
C LYS A 85 -2.53 18.77 4.00
N ASN A 86 -1.92 17.65 4.36
CA ASN A 86 -2.44 16.66 5.30
C ASN A 86 -1.28 16.05 6.08
N ALA A 87 -1.53 15.65 7.32
CA ALA A 87 -0.58 14.85 8.07
C ALA A 87 -0.49 13.43 7.48
N PRO A 88 0.71 12.84 7.40
CA PRO A 88 0.89 11.44 7.05
C PRO A 88 0.03 10.54 7.94
N ALA A 89 -0.85 9.75 7.33
CA ALA A 89 -1.78 8.86 8.03
C ALA A 89 -1.63 7.43 7.51
N ALA A 90 -0.51 6.80 7.84
CA ALA A 90 -0.25 5.40 7.54
C ALA A 90 -0.47 4.53 8.79
N LYS A 91 -0.93 3.29 8.58
CA LYS A 91 -1.05 2.30 9.68
C LYS A 91 0.28 1.62 10.01
N SER A 92 1.22 1.61 9.06
CA SER A 92 2.49 0.88 9.16
C SER A 92 3.65 1.72 9.68
N TYR A 93 3.52 3.05 9.75
CA TYR A 93 4.53 3.94 10.30
C TYR A 93 3.94 5.20 10.93
N THR A 94 4.72 5.82 11.80
CA THR A 94 4.40 7.09 12.45
C THR A 94 5.53 8.08 12.25
N ILE A 95 5.20 9.36 12.05
CA ILE A 95 6.17 10.45 11.92
C ILE A 95 5.99 11.41 13.09
N GLY A 96 7.07 11.62 13.84
CA GLY A 96 7.12 12.50 15.00
C GLY A 96 7.88 13.78 14.72
N LEU A 97 7.54 14.84 15.47
CA LEU A 97 8.32 16.07 15.54
C LEU A 97 8.92 16.19 16.94
N GLY A 98 10.18 16.61 17.00
CA GLY A 98 10.94 16.84 18.22
C GLY A 98 11.49 18.25 18.30
N ALA A 99 12.03 18.59 19.46
CA ALA A 99 12.71 19.87 19.67
C ALA A 99 13.91 20.02 18.73
N GLY A 100 14.23 21.26 18.36
CA GLY A 100 15.38 21.57 17.49
C GLY A 100 15.21 21.11 16.04
N GLY A 101 13.98 20.84 15.59
CA GLY A 101 13.70 20.49 14.19
C GLY A 101 13.89 19.01 13.87
N VAL A 102 14.10 18.16 14.89
CA VAL A 102 14.20 16.72 14.71
C VAL A 102 12.87 16.17 14.19
N VAL A 103 12.92 15.43 13.09
CA VAL A 103 11.78 14.67 12.57
C VAL A 103 12.14 13.19 12.64
N THR A 104 11.33 12.40 13.33
CA THR A 104 11.57 10.95 13.49
C THR A 104 10.56 10.15 12.71
N ALA A 105 10.97 8.97 12.22
CA ALA A 105 10.07 7.99 11.63
C ALA A 105 10.25 6.63 12.33
N SER A 106 9.13 5.92 12.55
CA SER A 106 9.15 4.58 13.15
C SER A 106 8.10 3.68 12.50
N GLY A 107 8.42 2.38 12.36
CA GLY A 107 7.54 1.36 11.77
C GLY A 107 8.13 0.82 10.46
N ALA A 108 7.53 1.20 9.32
CA ALA A 108 7.97 0.77 7.99
C ALA A 108 9.33 1.37 7.55
N CYS A 109 9.74 2.49 8.13
CA CYS A 109 11.08 3.07 7.99
C CYS A 109 11.54 3.63 9.35
N THR A 110 12.86 3.84 9.51
CA THR A 110 13.45 4.31 10.76
C THR A 110 14.44 5.45 10.49
N HIS A 111 14.12 6.64 10.99
CA HIS A 111 14.91 7.86 10.88
C HIS A 111 14.86 8.68 12.17
#